data_AF-A0A8B9RE91-F1
#
_entry.id   AF-A0A8B9RE91-F1
#
_cell.length_a   1.000
_cell.length_b   1.000
_cell.length_c   1.000
_cell.angle_alpha   90.00
_cell.angle_beta   90.00
_cell.angle_gamma   90.00
#
_symmetry.space_group_name_H-M   'P 1'
#
loop_
_entity.id
_entity.type
_entity.pdbx_description
1 polymer ?
#
loop_
_entity_poly.entity_id
_entity_poly.type
_entity_poly.pdbx_seq_one_letter_code
_entity_poly.pdbx_strand_id
1 'polypeptide(L)'
;MIREMRRKWWIAGLFHALVLWNITEAQIRYTIPEELNEGTVVGNIAKDLDLKLSEVFERNLRIASESGKQYFSVDSAKGELVVKERIDRETLCSQSVNCLLPLEAIVENPLQLFRVDIEIQDINDNSPVFQNKDSTLNIAESTVPGARFRLEAAKDLDVGSNSLRSYTVSKNDALCCILWI
;
A
#
# COMPACT_ATOMS: atom_id res chain seq x y z
N MET A 1 22.32 -64.50 -8.10
CA MET A 1 21.31 -63.78 -7.28
C MET A 1 21.68 -64.07 -5.83
N ILE A 2 22.28 -63.18 -5.05
CA ILE A 2 21.78 -61.87 -4.61
C ILE A 2 22.98 -61.08 -4.04
N ARG A 3 22.97 -59.75 -4.27
CA ARG A 3 23.74 -58.69 -3.59
C ARG A 3 25.10 -58.26 -4.16
N GLU A 4 24.99 -57.64 -5.33
CA GLU A 4 25.47 -56.27 -5.55
C GLU A 4 25.11 -55.28 -4.41
N MET A 5 25.82 -54.16 -4.42
CA MET A 5 25.53 -52.92 -3.67
C MET A 5 25.85 -52.93 -2.17
N ARG A 6 27.10 -52.59 -1.81
CA ARG A 6 27.40 -51.71 -0.65
C ARG A 6 28.90 -51.44 -0.55
N ARG A 7 29.34 -50.34 -1.17
CA ARG A 7 30.44 -49.44 -0.71
C ARG A 7 30.93 -48.52 -1.84
N LYS A 8 30.00 -47.86 -2.52
CA LYS A 8 30.26 -46.63 -3.30
C LYS A 8 29.44 -45.47 -2.72
N TRP A 9 29.33 -45.39 -1.39
CA TRP A 9 28.40 -44.50 -0.67
C TRP A 9 29.10 -43.75 0.47
N TRP A 10 30.29 -43.18 0.20
CA TRP A 10 30.94 -42.25 1.15
C TRP A 10 31.30 -40.89 0.52
N ILE A 11 31.07 -40.68 -0.79
CA ILE A 11 31.39 -39.41 -1.47
C ILE A 11 30.13 -38.65 -1.94
N ALA A 12 28.95 -39.27 -1.95
CA ALA A 12 27.74 -38.65 -2.51
C ALA A 12 26.89 -37.85 -1.49
N GLY A 13 27.25 -37.85 -0.19
CA GLY A 13 26.42 -37.24 0.87
C GLY A 13 26.70 -35.76 1.16
N LEU A 14 27.85 -35.22 0.73
CA LEU A 14 28.26 -33.84 1.04
C LEU A 14 27.95 -32.83 -0.08
N PHE A 15 27.59 -33.29 -1.27
CA PHE A 15 27.22 -32.42 -2.40
C PHE A 15 25.71 -32.13 -2.52
N HIS A 16 24.86 -32.82 -1.78
CA HIS A 16 23.40 -32.56 -1.77
C HIS A 16 22.95 -31.50 -0.77
N ALA A 17 23.84 -31.04 0.12
CA ALA A 17 23.51 -30.07 1.17
C ALA A 17 23.82 -28.61 0.81
N LEU A 18 24.29 -28.34 -0.42
CA LEU A 18 24.77 -27.00 -0.82
C LEU A 18 23.92 -26.30 -1.88
N VAL A 19 22.81 -26.89 -2.33
CA VAL A 19 21.96 -26.29 -3.39
C VAL A 19 20.54 -26.09 -2.89
N LEU A 20 20.38 -25.33 -1.80
CA LEU A 20 19.14 -24.62 -1.46
C LEU A 20 19.50 -23.34 -0.68
N TRP A 21 20.48 -22.57 -1.16
CA TRP A 21 20.44 -21.14 -0.88
C TRP A 21 19.33 -20.56 -1.72
N ASN A 22 18.13 -20.50 -1.16
CA ASN A 22 17.14 -19.52 -1.61
C ASN A 22 17.78 -18.16 -1.33
N ILE A 23 18.40 -17.57 -2.34
CA ILE A 23 18.73 -16.15 -2.30
C ILE A 23 17.38 -15.45 -2.46
N THR A 24 16.68 -15.25 -1.34
CA THR A 24 15.65 -14.23 -1.29
C THR A 24 16.41 -12.91 -1.40
N GLU A 25 16.48 -12.36 -2.60
CA GLU A 25 16.95 -11.00 -2.81
C GLU A 25 16.09 -10.11 -1.90
N ALA A 26 16.74 -9.35 -1.02
CA ALA A 26 16.03 -8.52 -0.07
C ALA A 26 15.26 -7.45 -0.86
N GLN A 27 13.94 -7.58 -0.91
CA GLN A 27 13.08 -6.63 -1.57
C GLN A 27 12.98 -5.38 -0.71
N ILE A 28 13.29 -4.20 -1.29
CA ILE A 28 13.17 -2.93 -0.57
C ILE A 28 11.70 -2.60 -0.44
N ARG A 29 11.27 -2.27 0.78
CA ARG A 29 9.90 -1.87 1.07
C ARG A 29 9.87 -0.64 1.95
N TYR A 30 9.11 0.36 1.52
CA TYR A 30 8.76 1.52 2.34
C TYR A 30 7.27 1.53 2.62
N THR A 31 6.90 2.15 3.74
CA THR A 31 5.50 2.35 4.12
C THR A 31 5.34 3.82 4.46
N ILE A 32 4.43 4.50 3.76
CA ILE A 32 4.16 5.92 3.94
C ILE A 32 2.66 6.16 4.02
N PRO A 33 2.21 7.17 4.79
CA PRO A 33 0.86 7.67 4.63
C PRO A 33 0.65 8.30 3.26
N GLU A 34 -0.59 8.32 2.80
CA GLU A 34 -1.01 9.19 1.72
C GLU A 34 -0.98 10.68 2.09
N GLU A 35 -1.32 11.54 1.14
CA GLU A 35 -1.45 12.98 1.33
C GLU A 35 -0.18 13.71 1.80
N LEU A 36 0.98 13.08 1.63
CA LEU A 36 2.28 13.70 1.84
C LEU A 36 2.56 14.78 0.79
N ASN A 37 3.20 15.86 1.25
CA ASN A 37 3.60 16.97 0.40
C ASN A 37 4.76 16.58 -0.54
N GLU A 38 4.83 17.23 -1.70
CA GLU A 38 5.99 17.15 -2.60
C GLU A 38 7.28 17.50 -1.84
N GLY A 39 8.34 16.72 -2.10
CA GLY A 39 9.64 16.82 -1.43
C GLY A 39 9.73 16.10 -0.09
N THR A 40 8.65 15.48 0.40
CA THR A 40 8.71 14.66 1.61
C THR A 40 9.62 13.45 1.38
N VAL A 41 10.53 13.19 2.33
CA VAL A 41 11.46 12.07 2.27
C VAL A 41 10.74 10.77 2.65
N VAL A 42 10.79 9.78 1.76
CA VAL A 42 10.29 8.41 1.99
C VAL A 42 11.35 7.56 2.68
N GLY A 43 12.59 7.64 2.22
CA GLY A 43 13.71 6.85 2.75
C GLY A 43 15.02 7.10 1.99
N ASN A 44 16.13 6.57 2.50
CA ASN A 44 17.44 6.71 1.86
C ASN A 44 17.70 5.52 0.92
N ILE A 45 17.18 5.60 -0.30
CA ILE A 45 17.26 4.53 -1.29
C ILE A 45 18.70 4.21 -1.71
N ALA A 46 19.59 5.19 -1.73
CA ALA A 46 20.99 4.95 -2.05
C ALA A 46 21.65 4.03 -1.02
N LYS A 47 21.44 4.32 0.28
CA LYS A 47 21.94 3.48 1.37
C LYS A 47 21.34 2.09 1.36
N ASP A 48 20.04 1.97 1.08
CA ASP A 48 19.35 0.68 1.07
C ASP A 48 19.78 -0.20 -0.12
N LEU A 49 20.26 0.42 -1.20
CA LEU A 49 20.91 -0.23 -2.35
C LEU A 49 22.43 -0.42 -2.19
N ASP A 50 23.00 -0.08 -1.03
CA ASP A 50 24.44 -0.08 -0.75
C ASP A 50 25.27 0.76 -1.76
N LEU A 51 24.69 1.86 -2.24
CA LEU A 51 25.31 2.81 -3.15
C LEU A 51 25.90 3.99 -2.39
N LYS A 52 27.07 4.46 -2.83
CA LYS A 52 27.62 5.74 -2.36
C LYS A 52 26.89 6.91 -3.01
N LEU A 53 26.86 8.06 -2.34
CA LEU A 53 26.25 9.28 -2.89
C LEU A 53 26.87 9.72 -4.23
N SER A 54 28.16 9.50 -4.43
CA SER A 54 28.81 9.77 -5.74
C SER A 54 28.24 8.89 -6.85
N GLU A 55 27.91 7.63 -6.54
CA GLU A 55 27.35 6.70 -7.51
C GLU A 55 25.91 7.06 -7.89
N VAL A 56 25.13 7.67 -7.00
CA VAL A 56 23.75 8.11 -7.31
C VAL A 56 23.74 9.02 -8.55
N PHE A 57 24.66 9.98 -8.61
CA PHE A 57 24.79 10.89 -9.74
C PHE A 57 25.53 10.26 -10.92
N GLU A 58 26.69 9.64 -10.68
CA GLU A 58 27.55 9.06 -11.74
C GLU A 58 26.87 7.94 -12.51
N ARG A 59 26.03 7.15 -11.81
CA ARG A 59 25.32 6.00 -12.35
C ARG A 59 23.85 6.28 -12.61
N ASN A 60 23.44 7.56 -12.57
CA ASN A 60 22.09 8.00 -12.93
C ASN A 60 20.99 7.17 -12.24
N LEU A 61 21.06 7.04 -10.91
CA LEU A 61 20.04 6.34 -10.14
C LEU A 61 18.70 7.06 -10.32
N ARG A 62 17.71 6.33 -10.84
CA ARG A 62 16.36 6.84 -11.08
C ARG A 62 15.30 5.81 -10.72
N ILE A 63 14.10 6.30 -10.45
CA ILE A 63 12.93 5.47 -10.13
C ILE A 63 11.98 5.47 -11.33
N ALA A 64 11.52 4.28 -11.69
CA ALA A 64 10.50 4.05 -12.70
C ALA A 64 9.26 3.43 -12.06
N SER A 65 8.11 3.76 -12.63
CA SER A 65 6.78 3.27 -12.25
C SER A 65 6.15 2.62 -13.48
N GLU A 66 5.53 1.46 -13.32
CA GLU A 66 4.89 0.72 -14.41
C GLU A 66 3.74 1.50 -15.05
N SER A 67 3.01 2.29 -14.24
CA SER A 67 1.89 3.12 -14.71
C SER A 67 2.31 4.32 -15.56
N GLY A 68 3.61 4.58 -15.69
CA GLY A 68 4.17 5.76 -16.36
C GLY A 68 4.05 7.06 -15.56
N LYS A 69 3.16 7.11 -14.54
CA LYS A 69 3.06 8.25 -13.62
C LYS A 69 4.13 8.16 -12.54
N GLN A 70 4.88 9.25 -12.36
CA GLN A 70 6.00 9.34 -11.42
C GLN A 70 5.59 10.01 -10.11
N TYR A 71 5.05 9.22 -9.17
CA TYR A 71 4.73 9.69 -7.82
C TYR A 71 5.97 9.92 -6.94
N PHE A 72 7.09 9.30 -7.30
CA PHE A 72 8.34 9.36 -6.56
C PHE A 72 9.51 9.74 -7.47
N SER A 73 10.52 10.35 -6.87
CA SER A 73 11.81 10.65 -7.51
C SER A 73 12.96 10.46 -6.52
N VAL A 74 14.19 10.48 -7.04
CA VAL A 74 15.40 10.42 -6.21
C VAL A 74 16.00 11.82 -6.12
N ASP A 75 16.19 12.34 -4.91
CA ASP A 75 17.05 13.49 -4.64
C ASP A 75 18.51 13.02 -4.82
N SER A 76 19.09 13.35 -5.98
CA SER A 76 20.43 12.90 -6.36
C SER A 76 21.55 13.49 -5.48
N ALA A 77 21.29 14.60 -4.77
CA ALA A 77 22.27 15.19 -3.87
C ALA A 77 22.36 14.44 -2.53
N LYS A 78 21.27 13.78 -2.11
CA LYS A 78 21.17 13.08 -0.81
C LYS A 78 20.98 11.57 -0.91
N GLY A 79 20.70 11.05 -2.11
CA GLY A 79 20.37 9.65 -2.31
C GLY A 79 19.03 9.24 -1.69
N GLU A 80 18.11 10.19 -1.55
CA GLU A 80 16.83 10.01 -0.87
C GLU A 80 15.71 9.80 -1.89
N LEU A 81 14.83 8.84 -1.62
CA LEU A 81 13.55 8.71 -2.32
C LEU A 81 12.61 9.76 -1.75
N VAL A 82 12.03 10.60 -2.61
CA VAL A 82 11.14 11.69 -2.23
C VAL A 82 9.83 11.62 -2.99
N VAL A 83 8.78 12.14 -2.36
CA VAL A 83 7.46 12.32 -2.99
C VAL A 83 7.58 13.41 -4.05
N LYS A 84 7.18 13.11 -5.28
CA LYS A 84 7.17 14.06 -6.41
C LYS A 84 5.78 14.63 -6.67
N GLU A 85 4.75 13.86 -6.40
CA GLU A 85 3.36 14.29 -6.55
C GLU A 85 2.56 13.77 -5.35
N ARG A 86 1.59 14.56 -4.89
CA ARG A 86 0.67 14.18 -3.83
C ARG A 86 -0.05 12.88 -4.22
N ILE A 87 -0.09 11.94 -3.29
CA ILE A 87 -0.64 10.59 -3.49
C ILE A 87 -2.00 10.54 -2.80
N ASP A 88 -3.00 10.14 -3.57
CA ASP A 88 -4.36 9.82 -3.15
C ASP A 88 -4.54 8.30 -3.30
N ARG A 89 -4.78 7.61 -2.18
CA ARG A 89 -4.86 6.15 -2.11
C ARG A 89 -6.13 5.64 -2.78
N GLU A 90 -7.25 6.35 -2.65
CA GLU A 90 -8.54 5.99 -3.24
C GLU A 90 -8.43 5.95 -4.77
N THR A 91 -7.72 6.91 -5.36
CA THR A 91 -7.48 6.96 -6.81
C THR A 91 -6.60 5.81 -7.29
N LEU A 92 -5.63 5.36 -6.50
CA LEU A 92 -4.66 4.33 -6.88
C LEU A 92 -5.15 2.91 -6.64
N CYS A 93 -5.78 2.68 -5.51
CA CYS A 93 -6.08 1.36 -4.97
C CYS A 93 -7.57 1.15 -4.71
N SER A 94 -8.39 2.20 -4.88
CA SER A 94 -9.83 2.15 -4.65
C SER A 94 -10.13 1.58 -3.26
N GLN A 95 -11.00 0.57 -3.18
CA GLN A 95 -11.41 -0.08 -1.94
C GLN A 95 -10.48 -1.23 -1.51
N SER A 96 -9.30 -1.37 -2.11
CA SER A 96 -8.30 -2.35 -1.68
C SER A 96 -7.64 -1.92 -0.38
N VAL A 97 -7.71 -2.78 0.64
CA VAL A 97 -7.04 -2.56 1.93
C VAL A 97 -5.52 -2.54 1.79
N ASN A 98 -4.98 -3.36 0.88
CA ASN A 98 -3.55 -3.41 0.64
C ASN A 98 -3.24 -2.57 -0.60
N CYS A 99 -2.68 -1.37 -0.39
CA CYS A 99 -2.26 -0.48 -1.46
C CYS A 99 -0.74 -0.55 -1.63
N LEU A 100 -0.28 -1.34 -2.61
CA LEU A 100 1.14 -1.52 -2.91
C LEU A 100 1.46 -0.98 -4.29
N LEU A 101 2.43 -0.06 -4.36
CA LEU A 101 2.95 0.52 -5.58
C LEU A 101 4.32 -0.11 -5.89
N PRO A 102 4.41 -1.01 -6.88
CA PRO A 102 5.69 -1.54 -7.32
C PRO A 102 6.44 -0.49 -8.14
N LEU A 103 7.71 -0.29 -7.82
CA LEU A 103 8.63 0.60 -8.50
C LEU A 103 9.91 -0.16 -8.85
N GLU A 104 10.62 0.36 -9.84
CA GLU A 104 11.95 -0.13 -10.22
C GLU A 104 12.98 0.98 -9.99
N ALA A 105 13.96 0.71 -9.14
CA ALA A 105 15.15 1.53 -9.05
C ALA A 105 16.16 1.06 -10.10
N ILE A 106 16.50 1.97 -11.01
CA ILE A 106 17.37 1.72 -12.16
C ILE A 106 18.68 2.44 -11.90
N VAL A 107 19.77 1.67 -11.88
CA VAL A 107 21.14 2.18 -11.77
C VAL A 107 21.86 1.82 -13.06
N GLU A 108 22.45 2.79 -13.74
CA GLU A 108 23.11 2.60 -15.02
C GLU A 108 24.62 2.33 -14.84
N ASN A 109 25.28 1.78 -15.85
CA ASN A 109 26.74 1.62 -15.93
C ASN A 109 27.44 1.00 -14.67
N PRO A 110 27.29 -0.31 -14.38
CA PRO A 110 26.49 -1.29 -15.11
C PRO A 110 25.00 -1.22 -14.75
N LEU A 111 24.14 -1.67 -15.68
CA LEU A 111 22.71 -1.71 -15.48
C LEU A 111 22.34 -2.68 -14.35
N GLN A 112 21.71 -2.15 -13.30
CA GLN A 112 21.11 -2.90 -12.20
C GLN A 112 19.67 -2.43 -12.00
N LEU A 113 18.78 -3.38 -11.77
CA LEU A 113 17.37 -3.15 -11.54
C LEU A 113 17.01 -3.72 -10.17
N PHE A 114 16.44 -2.89 -9.32
CA PHE A 114 16.00 -3.31 -8.00
C PHE A 114 14.52 -3.06 -7.85
N ARG A 115 13.80 -4.05 -7.34
CA ARG A 115 12.39 -3.91 -7.03
C ARG A 115 12.21 -3.18 -5.70
N VAL A 116 11.42 -2.13 -5.73
CA VAL A 116 11.05 -1.31 -4.56
C VAL A 116 9.53 -1.31 -4.46
N ASP A 117 8.97 -1.78 -3.35
CA ASP A 117 7.54 -1.69 -3.11
C ASP A 117 7.24 -0.54 -2.13
N ILE A 118 6.31 0.35 -2.49
CA ILE A 118 5.80 1.37 -1.58
C ILE A 118 4.39 0.98 -1.13
N GLU A 119 4.22 0.80 0.17
CA GLU A 119 2.92 0.63 0.79
C GLU A 119 2.35 1.99 1.18
N ILE A 120 1.18 2.31 0.64
CA ILE A 120 0.45 3.53 0.96
C ILE A 120 -0.55 3.23 2.07
N GLN A 121 -0.38 3.90 3.21
CA GLN A 121 -1.28 3.81 4.35
C GLN A 121 -2.41 4.81 4.19
N ASP A 122 -3.61 4.30 4.44
CA ASP A 122 -4.86 5.05 4.47
C ASP A 122 -4.87 6.06 5.61
N ILE A 123 -5.22 7.30 5.30
CA ILE A 123 -5.53 8.36 6.27
C ILE A 123 -7.04 8.60 6.23
N ASN A 124 -7.64 8.96 7.38
CA ASN A 124 -9.02 9.41 7.42
C ASN A 124 -9.15 10.85 6.91
N ASP A 125 -9.14 11.02 5.59
CA ASP A 125 -9.33 12.30 4.92
C ASP A 125 -10.66 12.39 4.15
N ASN A 126 -11.38 11.27 4.00
CA ASN A 126 -12.76 11.26 3.53
C ASN A 126 -13.74 11.23 4.71
N SER A 127 -14.93 11.78 4.48
CA SER A 127 -16.03 11.70 5.44
C SER A 127 -17.20 10.98 4.81
N PRO A 128 -17.91 10.11 5.56
CA PRO A 128 -19.07 9.41 5.05
C PRO A 128 -20.14 10.37 4.53
N VAL A 129 -20.56 10.17 3.27
CA VAL A 129 -21.58 10.99 2.60
C VAL A 129 -22.80 10.17 2.20
N PHE A 130 -23.99 10.67 2.52
CA PHE A 130 -25.22 10.14 1.94
C PHE A 130 -25.36 10.61 0.50
N GLN A 131 -25.83 9.71 -0.38
CA GLN A 131 -26.08 10.07 -1.79
C GLN A 131 -27.18 11.14 -1.91
N ASN A 132 -28.21 11.02 -1.08
CA ASN A 132 -29.32 11.94 -1.00
C ASN A 132 -29.21 12.77 0.29
N LYS A 133 -29.36 14.09 0.17
CA LYS A 133 -29.36 15.01 1.32
C LYS A 133 -30.56 14.79 2.22
N ASP A 134 -31.70 14.49 1.62
CA ASP A 134 -32.96 14.22 2.28
C ASP A 134 -33.48 12.85 1.85
N SER A 135 -34.02 12.08 2.80
CA SER A 135 -34.69 10.81 2.53
C SER A 135 -36.03 10.80 3.25
N THR A 136 -37.12 10.71 2.46
CA THR A 136 -38.48 10.69 3.00
C THR A 136 -38.94 9.25 3.16
N LEU A 137 -39.35 8.90 4.38
CA LEU A 137 -39.87 7.59 4.71
C LEU A 137 -41.35 7.69 5.13
N ASN A 138 -42.22 6.99 4.40
CA ASN A 138 -43.65 6.94 4.71
C ASN A 138 -43.92 5.72 5.61
N ILE A 139 -44.25 5.97 6.88
CA ILE A 139 -44.52 4.93 7.87
C ILE A 139 -46.01 4.96 8.23
N ALA A 140 -46.70 3.82 8.13
CA ALA A 140 -48.09 3.72 8.56
C ALA A 140 -48.20 3.81 10.09
N GLU A 141 -49.22 4.49 10.59
CA GLU A 141 -49.46 4.58 12.05
C GLU A 141 -49.71 3.21 12.71
N SER A 142 -50.23 2.25 11.94
CA SER A 142 -50.46 0.87 12.37
C SER A 142 -49.18 0.02 12.42
N THR A 143 -48.00 0.65 12.29
CA THR A 143 -46.71 -0.05 12.32
C THR A 143 -46.43 -0.59 13.72
N VAL A 144 -46.07 -1.87 13.79
CA VAL A 144 -45.75 -2.53 15.06
C VAL A 144 -44.41 -2.06 15.64
N PRO A 145 -44.28 -1.97 16.99
CA PRO A 145 -42.99 -1.70 17.63
C PRO A 145 -41.91 -2.72 17.21
N GLY A 146 -40.70 -2.22 16.96
CA GLY A 146 -39.58 -3.04 16.49
C GLY A 146 -39.53 -3.25 14.97
N ALA A 147 -40.49 -2.71 14.22
CA ALA A 147 -40.39 -2.64 12.76
C ALA A 147 -39.09 -1.92 12.34
N ARG A 148 -38.46 -2.42 11.27
CA ARG A 148 -37.18 -1.91 10.76
C ARG A 148 -37.38 -1.30 9.38
N PHE A 149 -36.82 -0.11 9.19
CA PHE A 149 -36.83 0.60 7.91
C PHE A 149 -35.40 0.76 7.43
N ARG A 150 -35.15 0.44 6.17
CA ARG A 150 -33.81 0.58 5.58
C ARG A 150 -33.65 2.00 5.07
N LEU A 151 -32.50 2.59 5.37
CA LEU A 151 -32.01 3.83 4.78
C LEU A 151 -30.86 3.49 3.85
N GLU A 152 -30.61 4.36 2.88
CA GLU A 152 -29.37 4.28 2.09
C GLU A 152 -28.18 4.50 3.02
N ALA A 153 -27.17 3.65 2.88
CA ALA A 153 -25.93 3.81 3.64
C ALA A 153 -25.17 5.04 3.12
N ALA A 154 -24.56 5.79 4.04
CA ALA A 154 -23.50 6.71 3.71
C ALA A 154 -22.35 5.93 3.05
N LYS A 155 -21.70 6.56 2.08
CA LYS A 155 -20.52 6.05 1.41
C LYS A 155 -19.30 6.77 1.95
N ASP A 156 -18.32 5.98 2.35
CA ASP A 156 -17.00 6.43 2.76
C ASP A 156 -15.99 5.78 1.81
N LEU A 157 -14.99 6.53 1.37
CA LEU A 157 -14.00 6.04 0.42
C LEU A 157 -12.77 5.45 1.11
N ASP A 158 -12.55 5.80 2.38
CA ASP A 158 -11.49 5.25 3.22
C ASP A 158 -11.71 3.77 3.50
N VAL A 159 -10.66 3.08 3.93
CA VAL A 159 -10.70 1.63 4.22
C VAL A 159 -10.40 1.30 5.68
N GLY A 160 -10.67 0.04 6.05
CA GLY A 160 -10.33 -0.46 7.38
C GLY A 160 -11.01 0.32 8.51
N SER A 161 -10.22 0.82 9.46
CA SER A 161 -10.72 1.56 10.62
C SER A 161 -11.15 2.98 10.31
N ASN A 162 -10.75 3.54 9.18
CA ASN A 162 -11.10 4.90 8.79
C ASN A 162 -12.45 4.95 8.07
N SER A 163 -12.86 3.83 7.45
CA SER A 163 -14.20 3.69 6.86
C SER A 163 -15.35 3.80 7.87
N LEU A 164 -16.54 4.19 7.39
CA LEU A 164 -17.83 4.18 8.11
C LEU A 164 -17.96 3.04 9.14
N ARG A 165 -18.00 3.43 10.43
CA ARG A 165 -18.08 2.51 11.56
C ARG A 165 -19.47 2.36 12.16
N SER A 166 -20.18 3.47 12.35
CA SER A 166 -21.46 3.46 13.07
C SER A 166 -22.35 4.65 12.70
N TYR A 167 -23.63 4.52 13.05
CA TYR A 167 -24.63 5.56 12.86
C TYR A 167 -25.28 5.91 14.20
N THR A 168 -25.49 7.19 14.45
CA THR A 168 -26.17 7.71 15.64
C THR A 168 -27.38 8.54 15.22
N VAL A 169 -28.50 8.48 15.92
CA VAL A 169 -29.65 9.36 15.61
C VAL A 169 -29.65 10.51 16.61
N SER A 170 -29.49 11.76 16.15
CA SER A 170 -29.68 12.93 17.00
C SER A 170 -31.11 13.47 16.90
N LYS A 171 -31.67 13.85 18.05
CA LYS A 171 -33.02 14.38 18.15
C LYS A 171 -33.01 15.89 17.88
N ASN A 172 -33.44 16.29 16.68
CA ASN A 172 -33.79 17.66 16.33
C ASN A 172 -35.26 17.70 15.84
N ASP A 173 -35.85 18.89 15.71
CA ASP A 173 -37.25 19.10 15.28
C ASP A 173 -37.59 18.45 13.92
N ALA A 174 -36.56 18.19 13.11
CA ALA A 174 -36.53 17.13 12.11
C ALA A 174 -35.37 16.20 12.50
N LEU A 175 -35.59 14.88 12.64
CA LEU A 175 -34.57 13.90 13.02
C LEU A 175 -33.27 14.13 12.21
N CYS A 176 -32.26 14.72 12.85
CA CYS A 176 -31.05 15.16 12.18
C CYS A 176 -29.89 14.25 12.58
N CYS A 177 -28.96 14.09 11.65
CA CYS A 177 -28.06 12.97 11.53
C CYS A 177 -26.85 12.99 12.48
N ILE A 178 -26.55 11.82 13.04
CA ILE A 178 -25.26 11.14 13.24
C ILE A 178 -24.05 11.99 13.67
N LEU A 179 -23.69 11.85 14.95
CA LEU A 179 -22.39 12.18 15.53
C LEU A 179 -21.44 10.97 15.43
N TRP A 180 -20.17 11.17 15.05
CA TRP A 180 -19.17 10.12 14.80
C TRP A 180 -18.21 9.86 15.97
N ILE A 181 -17.77 8.60 16.09
CA ILE A 181 -16.60 8.07 16.84
C ILE A 181 -15.88 7.07 15.94
#